data_AF-A0A6F9AB75-F1
#
_entry.id   AF-A0A6F9AB75-F1
#
_cell.length_a   1.000
_cell.length_b   1.000
_cell.length_c   1.000
_cell.angle_alpha   90.00
_cell.angle_beta   90.00
_cell.angle_gamma   90.00
#
_symmetry.space_group_name_H-M   'P 1'
#
loop_
_entity.id
_entity.type
_entity.pdbx_description
1 polymer ?
#
loop_
_entity_poly.entity_id
_entity_poly.type
_entity_poly.pdbx_seq_one_letter_code
_entity_poly.pdbx_strand_id
1 'polypeptide(L)'
;AEVGTIFALSWLITWYSHVLSEFRHILRLYDFFLASHPLMAIYFAAVIVLHREKEVKQTECDMAMVHQLLSQIPQDLPYEELITQAHCLFTCYPPSLLAKCAALQSCKSITINCFKAFQTATEQQRPDSVLRRQLLRARGLGGPDSQLVLSRDTQPNQAANQLVKMAVWGISATLGAAALAVAQTVLDWAPDFF
;
A
#
# COMPACT_ATOMS: atom_id res chain seq x y z
N ALA A 1 14.87 -16.44 -0.93
CA ALA A 1 13.65 -15.62 -1.07
C ALA A 1 13.08 -15.40 0.33
N GLU A 2 12.56 -14.22 0.65
CA GLU A 2 12.21 -13.80 2.04
C GLU A 2 10.70 -13.67 2.24
N VAL A 3 10.09 -14.50 3.12
CA VAL A 3 8.62 -14.66 3.29
C VAL A 3 7.90 -13.38 3.70
N GLY A 4 8.65 -12.42 4.25
CA GLY A 4 8.10 -11.24 4.87
C GLY A 4 7.24 -11.60 6.08
N THR A 5 6.46 -10.63 6.56
CA THR A 5 5.64 -10.77 7.77
C THR A 5 4.14 -10.76 7.49
N ILE A 6 3.74 -10.80 6.22
CA ILE A 6 2.34 -10.63 5.79
C ILE A 6 1.45 -11.78 6.29
N PHE A 7 1.99 -12.99 6.42
CA PHE A 7 1.26 -14.15 6.93
C PHE A 7 0.63 -13.92 8.31
N ALA A 8 1.28 -13.13 9.17
CA ALA A 8 0.83 -12.86 10.54
C ALA A 8 -0.17 -11.69 10.62
N LEU A 9 -0.39 -10.95 9.53
CA LEU A 9 -1.25 -9.77 9.54
C LEU A 9 -2.68 -10.11 9.94
N SER A 10 -3.23 -11.20 9.39
CA SER A 10 -4.57 -11.70 9.71
C SER A 10 -4.72 -12.02 11.21
N TRP A 11 -3.66 -12.55 11.82
CA TRP A 11 -3.65 -12.90 13.24
C TRP A 11 -3.73 -11.65 14.11
N LEU A 12 -2.91 -10.65 13.78
CA LEU A 12 -2.80 -9.42 14.55
C LEU A 12 -4.06 -8.55 14.46
N ILE A 13 -4.70 -8.47 13.30
CA ILE A 13 -5.92 -7.65 13.15
C ILE A 13 -7.16 -8.31 13.76
N THR A 14 -7.18 -9.64 13.84
CA THR A 14 -8.32 -10.40 14.41
C THR A 14 -8.09 -10.89 15.84
N TRP A 15 -6.94 -10.56 16.44
CA TRP A 15 -6.48 -11.09 17.72
C TRP A 15 -6.64 -12.61 17.80
N TYR A 16 -6.24 -13.30 16.74
CA TYR A 16 -6.31 -14.77 16.58
C TYR A 16 -7.71 -15.38 16.59
N SER A 17 -8.77 -14.59 16.70
CA SER A 17 -10.16 -15.07 16.81
C SER A 17 -10.61 -15.90 15.60
N HIS A 18 -10.06 -15.64 14.41
CA HIS A 18 -10.37 -16.42 13.22
C HIS A 18 -9.59 -17.73 13.14
N VAL A 19 -8.46 -17.83 13.84
CA VAL A 19 -7.53 -18.96 13.72
C VAL A 19 -7.77 -20.02 14.78
N LEU A 20 -8.17 -19.60 15.98
CA LEU A 20 -8.48 -20.48 17.09
C LEU A 20 -9.92 -20.97 16.97
N SER A 21 -10.14 -22.28 17.05
CA SER A 21 -11.50 -22.83 17.01
C SER A 21 -12.18 -22.87 18.38
N GLU A 22 -11.41 -22.94 19.47
CA GLU A 22 -11.99 -23.01 20.80
C GLU A 22 -12.10 -21.62 21.45
N PHE A 23 -13.33 -21.22 21.74
CA PHE A 23 -13.65 -19.90 22.29
C PHE A 23 -12.99 -19.62 23.64
N ARG A 24 -12.75 -20.66 24.46
CA ARG A 24 -12.08 -20.51 25.76
C ARG A 24 -10.65 -19.97 25.61
N HIS A 25 -9.92 -20.46 24.61
CA HIS A 25 -8.55 -20.02 24.33
C HIS A 25 -8.53 -18.60 23.77
N ILE A 26 -9.52 -18.24 22.94
CA ILE A 26 -9.68 -16.87 22.44
C ILE A 26 -9.86 -15.90 23.61
N LEU A 27 -10.83 -16.15 24.49
CA LEU A 27 -11.07 -15.27 25.64
C LEU A 27 -9.84 -15.14 26.54
N ARG A 28 -9.13 -16.24 26.78
CA ARG A 28 -7.91 -16.23 27.59
C ARG A 28 -6.82 -15.33 26.99
N LEU A 29 -6.67 -15.34 25.66
CA LEU A 29 -5.74 -14.44 24.98
C LEU A 29 -6.21 -12.99 24.98
N TYR A 30 -7.52 -12.75 24.87
CA TYR A 30 -8.08 -11.40 25.01
C TYR A 30 -7.80 -10.83 26.40
N ASP A 31 -8.04 -11.61 27.47
CA ASP A 31 -7.70 -11.20 28.84
C ASP A 31 -6.22 -10.85 28.96
N PHE A 32 -5.34 -11.66 28.37
CA PHE A 32 -3.90 -11.41 28.36
C PHE A 32 -3.53 -10.13 27.60
N PHE A 33 -4.08 -9.91 26.40
CA PHE A 33 -3.79 -8.72 25.59
C PHE A 33 -4.33 -7.44 26.21
N LEU A 34 -5.53 -7.49 26.81
CA LEU A 34 -6.14 -6.35 27.50
C LEU A 34 -5.41 -5.99 28.80
N ALA A 35 -4.87 -6.98 29.52
CA ALA A 35 -4.09 -6.75 30.73
C ALA A 35 -2.62 -6.35 30.45
N SER A 36 -2.17 -6.42 29.20
CA SER A 36 -0.75 -6.26 28.81
C SER A 36 -0.52 -5.04 27.91
N HIS A 37 0.74 -4.87 27.47
CA HIS A 37 1.12 -3.84 26.51
C HIS A 37 0.45 -4.06 25.13
N PRO A 38 0.05 -3.01 24.37
CA PRO A 38 -0.63 -3.16 23.07
C PRO A 38 0.13 -3.98 22.02
N LEU A 39 1.46 -4.03 22.12
CA LEU A 39 2.31 -4.82 21.22
C LEU A 39 2.37 -6.31 21.58
N MET A 40 1.74 -6.74 22.67
CA MET A 40 1.84 -8.11 23.18
C MET A 40 1.37 -9.15 22.15
N ALA A 41 0.35 -8.83 21.34
CA ALA A 41 -0.09 -9.69 20.24
C ALA A 41 1.06 -10.00 19.24
N ILE A 42 1.98 -9.07 19.03
CA ILE A 42 3.15 -9.28 18.14
C ILE A 42 4.16 -10.24 18.79
N TYR A 43 4.42 -10.10 20.10
CA TYR A 43 5.29 -11.04 20.82
C TYR A 43 4.68 -12.44 20.86
N PHE A 44 3.37 -12.54 21.01
CA PHE A 44 2.67 -13.81 20.95
C PHE A 44 2.80 -14.46 19.56
N ALA A 45 2.68 -13.68 18.47
CA ALA A 45 2.95 -14.17 17.11
C ALA A 45 4.37 -14.72 16.98
N ALA A 46 5.37 -14.00 17.49
CA ALA A 46 6.76 -14.42 17.45
C ALA A 46 6.98 -15.73 18.21
N VAL A 47 6.36 -15.89 19.38
CA VAL A 47 6.45 -17.11 20.18
C VAL A 47 5.80 -18.31 19.48
N ILE A 48 4.67 -18.13 18.79
CA ILE A 48 4.07 -19.21 17.98
C ILE A 48 5.04 -19.68 16.90
N VAL A 49 5.69 -18.74 16.20
CA VAL A 49 6.68 -19.07 15.16
C VAL A 49 7.90 -19.77 15.76
N LEU A 50 8.40 -19.31 16.91
CA LEU A 50 9.52 -19.94 17.62
C LEU A 50 9.17 -21.35 18.11
N HIS A 51 7.95 -21.57 18.60
CA HIS A 51 7.49 -22.90 19.01
C HIS A 51 7.54 -23.89 17.83
N ARG A 52 7.21 -23.43 16.63
CA ARG A 52 7.23 -24.21 15.38
C ARG A 52 8.55 -24.13 14.62
N GLU A 53 9.62 -23.65 15.25
CA GLU A 53 10.93 -23.48 14.60
C GLU A 53 11.42 -24.77 13.93
N LYS A 54 11.21 -25.93 14.56
CA LYS A 54 11.63 -27.23 14.02
C LYS A 54 10.94 -27.54 12.69
N GLU A 55 9.62 -27.33 12.61
CA GLU A 55 8.84 -27.54 11.37
C GLU A 55 9.28 -26.55 10.29
N VAL A 56 9.46 -25.28 10.65
CA VAL A 56 9.89 -24.23 9.72
C VAL A 56 11.27 -24.54 9.14
N LYS A 57 12.21 -25.03 9.97
CA LYS A 57 13.56 -25.41 9.54
C LYS A 57 13.62 -26.68 8.69
N GLN A 58 12.64 -27.59 8.85
CA GLN A 58 12.54 -28.81 8.05
C GLN A 58 11.87 -28.56 6.69
N THR A 59 11.07 -27.51 6.59
CA THR A 59 10.36 -27.13 5.36
C THR A 59 11.36 -26.61 4.32
N GLU A 60 11.04 -26.84 3.04
CA GLU A 60 11.83 -26.31 1.94
C GLU A 60 11.95 -24.79 2.04
N CYS A 61 13.12 -24.26 1.67
CA CYS A 61 13.41 -22.82 1.71
C CYS A 61 12.74 -22.07 0.53
N ASP A 62 11.49 -22.41 0.26
CA ASP A 62 10.62 -21.75 -0.71
C ASP A 62 9.60 -20.85 0.00
N MET A 63 9.30 -19.73 -0.65
CA MET A 63 8.38 -18.72 -0.14
C MET A 63 6.98 -19.26 0.09
N ALA A 64 6.44 -19.97 -0.89
CA ALA A 64 5.07 -20.43 -0.84
C ALA A 64 4.91 -21.51 0.24
N MET A 65 5.88 -22.42 0.34
CA MET A 65 5.89 -23.49 1.35
C MET A 65 5.92 -22.94 2.77
N VAL A 66 6.86 -22.02 3.07
CA VAL A 66 6.95 -21.42 4.40
C VAL A 66 5.74 -20.54 4.70
N HIS A 67 5.25 -19.76 3.73
CA HIS A 67 4.04 -18.95 3.92
C HIS A 67 2.82 -19.82 4.21
N GLN A 68 2.64 -20.92 3.48
CA GLN A 68 1.54 -21.87 3.70
C GLN A 68 1.63 -22.53 5.07
N LEU A 69 2.82 -23.02 5.45
CA LEU A 69 3.05 -23.61 6.76
C LEU A 69 2.72 -22.64 7.90
N LEU A 70 3.22 -21.40 7.79
CA LEU A 70 3.01 -20.39 8.81
C LEU A 70 1.58 -19.88 8.83
N SER A 71 0.87 -19.80 7.70
CA SER A 71 -0.52 -19.32 7.68
C SER A 71 -1.49 -20.23 8.42
N GLN A 72 -1.16 -21.52 8.56
CA GLN A 72 -1.97 -22.49 9.30
C GLN A 72 -1.38 -22.70 10.69
N ILE A 73 -2.11 -22.30 11.73
CA ILE A 73 -1.72 -22.55 13.13
C ILE A 73 -2.35 -23.89 13.58
N PRO A 74 -1.56 -24.82 14.16
CA PRO A 74 -2.09 -26.03 14.79
C PRO A 74 -3.03 -25.68 15.96
N GLN A 75 -4.12 -26.43 16.14
CA GLN A 75 -5.09 -26.12 17.18
C GLN A 75 -4.63 -26.51 18.59
N ASP A 76 -3.81 -27.56 18.68
CA ASP A 76 -3.34 -28.15 19.94
C ASP A 76 -2.03 -27.48 20.43
N LEU A 77 -2.04 -26.16 20.54
CA LEU A 77 -0.90 -25.40 21.07
C LEU A 77 -0.98 -25.22 22.59
N PRO A 78 0.15 -25.28 23.32
CA PRO A 78 0.17 -25.07 24.77
C PRO A 78 0.05 -23.57 25.11
N TYR A 79 -1.16 -22.99 25.00
CA TYR A 79 -1.39 -21.54 25.10
C TYR A 79 -0.83 -20.88 26.37
N GLU A 80 -1.01 -21.47 27.55
CA GLU A 80 -0.49 -20.91 28.80
C GLU A 80 1.05 -20.85 28.84
N GLU A 81 1.72 -21.84 28.25
CA GLU A 81 3.17 -21.83 28.11
C GLU A 81 3.60 -20.74 27.13
N LEU A 82 2.92 -20.62 25.99
CA LEU A 82 3.20 -19.58 24.99
C LEU A 82 2.96 -18.17 25.54
N ILE A 83 1.92 -17.97 26.36
CA ILE A 83 1.65 -16.69 27.05
C ILE A 83 2.82 -16.34 27.97
N THR A 84 3.30 -17.31 28.76
CA THR A 84 4.45 -17.12 29.65
C THR A 84 5.71 -16.78 28.86
N GLN A 85 5.97 -17.52 27.78
CA GLN A 85 7.10 -17.26 26.88
C GLN A 85 7.01 -15.88 26.21
N ALA A 86 5.81 -15.42 25.83
CA ALA A 86 5.60 -14.11 25.23
C ALA A 86 5.92 -12.99 26.23
N HIS A 87 5.53 -13.18 27.49
CA HIS A 87 5.89 -12.25 28.56
C HIS A 87 7.40 -12.22 28.84
N CYS A 88 8.06 -13.38 28.85
CA CYS A 88 9.51 -13.48 28.94
C CYS A 88 10.20 -12.77 27.75
N LEU A 89 9.72 -13.00 26.54
CA LEU A 89 10.26 -12.38 25.32
C LEU A 89 10.12 -10.85 25.37
N PHE A 90 8.97 -10.35 25.83
CA PHE A 90 8.74 -8.91 26.05
C PHE A 90 9.72 -8.31 27.07
N THR A 91 10.00 -9.05 28.14
CA THR A 91 10.94 -8.61 29.19
C THR A 91 12.38 -8.57 28.67
N CYS A 92 12.78 -9.58 27.90
CA CYS A 92 14.11 -9.65 27.29
C CYS A 92 14.30 -8.59 26.19
N TYR A 93 13.25 -8.29 25.42
CA TYR A 93 13.30 -7.38 24.29
C TYR A 93 12.19 -6.33 24.39
N PRO A 94 12.35 -5.29 25.22
CA PRO A 94 11.30 -4.29 25.39
C PRO A 94 11.09 -3.47 24.09
N PRO A 95 9.88 -2.93 23.86
CA PRO A 95 9.55 -2.17 22.65
C PRO A 95 10.48 -1.00 22.35
N SER A 96 11.03 -0.35 23.39
CA SER A 96 11.97 0.77 23.25
C SER A 96 13.29 0.34 22.62
N LEU A 97 13.76 -0.87 22.89
CA LEU A 97 14.94 -1.46 22.27
C LEU A 97 14.65 -1.84 20.83
N LEU A 98 13.52 -2.52 20.58
CA LEU A 98 13.09 -2.90 19.24
C LEU A 98 12.89 -1.69 18.32
N ALA A 99 12.29 -0.60 18.81
CA ALA A 99 12.11 0.63 18.05
C ALA A 99 13.45 1.25 17.62
N LYS A 100 14.46 1.24 18.50
CA LYS A 100 15.82 1.70 18.15
C LYS A 100 16.44 0.82 17.06
N CYS A 101 16.33 -0.51 17.19
CA CYS A 101 16.84 -1.45 16.19
C CYS A 101 16.11 -1.30 14.84
N ALA A 102 14.78 -1.15 14.87
CA ALA A 102 13.97 -0.96 13.66
C ALA A 102 14.29 0.36 12.95
N ALA A 103 14.51 1.45 13.69
CA ALA A 103 14.95 2.73 13.12
C ALA A 103 16.28 2.60 12.36
N LEU A 104 17.23 1.83 12.91
CA LEU A 104 18.50 1.54 12.25
C LEU A 104 18.31 0.69 10.97
N GLN A 105 17.37 -0.25 10.98
CA GLN A 105 17.06 -1.07 9.79
C GLN A 105 16.33 -0.27 8.70
N SER A 106 15.40 0.61 9.07
CA SER A 106 14.70 1.50 8.12
C SER A 106 15.69 2.39 7.36
N CYS A 107 16.73 2.89 8.04
CA CYS A 107 17.80 3.66 7.42
C CYS A 107 18.68 2.85 6.45
N LYS A 108 18.65 1.51 6.53
CA LYS A 108 19.37 0.60 5.60
C LYS A 108 18.49 0.10 4.45
N SER A 109 17.18 0.30 4.50
CA SER A 109 16.28 -0.17 3.43
C SER A 109 16.51 0.64 2.16
N ILE A 110 17.03 -0.03 1.13
CA ILE A 110 17.38 0.55 -0.18
C ILE A 110 16.17 1.26 -0.78
N THR A 111 14.96 0.71 -0.63
CA THR A 111 13.72 1.30 -1.17
C THR A 111 13.35 2.62 -0.50
N ILE A 112 13.49 2.71 0.83
CA ILE A 112 13.18 3.95 1.58
C ILE A 112 14.22 5.03 1.28
N ASN A 113 15.50 4.65 1.21
CA ASN A 113 16.57 5.55 0.80
C ASN A 113 16.42 6.01 -0.65
N CYS A 114 16.02 5.11 -1.55
CA CYS A 114 15.75 5.42 -2.95
C CYS A 114 14.58 6.40 -3.09
N PHE A 115 13.47 6.19 -2.36
CA PHE A 115 12.35 7.14 -2.38
C PHE A 115 12.74 8.51 -1.85
N LYS A 116 13.48 8.58 -0.73
CA LYS A 116 13.99 9.86 -0.23
C LYS A 116 14.94 10.53 -1.23
N ALA A 117 15.87 9.77 -1.82
CA ALA A 117 16.77 10.29 -2.84
C ALA A 117 16.01 10.80 -4.07
N PHE A 118 14.97 10.06 -4.49
CA PHE A 118 14.08 10.47 -5.56
C PHE A 118 13.32 11.75 -5.20
N GLN A 119 12.75 11.83 -4.00
CA GLN A 119 12.04 13.02 -3.52
C GLN A 119 12.97 14.24 -3.49
N THR A 120 14.19 14.09 -2.96
CA THR A 120 15.20 15.16 -2.98
C THR A 120 15.62 15.53 -4.41
N ALA A 121 15.74 14.57 -5.31
CA ALA A 121 16.04 14.83 -6.72
C ALA A 121 14.87 15.57 -7.42
N THR A 122 13.62 15.24 -7.09
CA THR A 122 12.44 15.94 -7.63
C THR A 122 12.32 17.37 -7.10
N GLU A 123 12.71 17.63 -5.85
CA GLU A 123 12.77 18.99 -5.30
C GLU A 123 13.87 19.84 -5.98
N GLN A 124 14.95 19.21 -6.45
CA GLN A 124 16.03 19.86 -7.18
C GLN A 124 15.74 20.04 -8.67
N GLN A 125 14.85 19.24 -9.26
CA GLN A 125 14.34 19.51 -10.60
C GLN A 125 13.47 20.79 -10.56
N ARG A 126 13.91 21.85 -11.23
CA ARG A 126 13.07 23.03 -11.54
C ARG A 126 12.37 22.81 -12.89
N PRO A 127 11.17 22.18 -12.95
CA PRO A 127 10.43 21.97 -14.19
C PRO A 127 10.18 23.29 -14.93
N ASP A 128 10.03 24.38 -14.18
CA ASP A 128 9.87 25.74 -14.72
C ASP A 128 11.06 26.21 -15.54
N SER A 129 12.27 25.78 -15.23
CA SER A 129 13.45 26.19 -16.00
C SER A 129 13.43 25.60 -17.40
N VAL A 130 12.97 24.35 -17.53
CA VAL A 130 12.85 23.64 -18.82
C VAL A 130 11.69 24.21 -19.62
N LEU A 131 10.51 24.40 -18.98
CA LEU A 131 9.35 25.03 -19.60
C LEU A 131 9.66 26.47 -20.03
N ARG A 132 10.33 27.26 -19.18
CA ARG A 132 10.78 28.63 -19.51
C ARG A 132 11.78 28.63 -20.65
N ARG A 133 12.71 27.67 -20.71
CA ARG A 133 13.67 27.53 -21.84
C ARG A 133 12.95 27.18 -23.14
N GLN A 134 11.93 26.32 -23.09
CA GLN A 134 11.11 25.97 -24.25
C GLN A 134 10.25 27.15 -24.71
N LEU A 135 9.67 27.91 -23.79
CA LEU A 135 8.84 29.08 -24.09
C LEU A 135 9.69 30.23 -24.64
N LEU A 136 10.92 30.43 -24.12
CA LEU A 136 11.90 31.37 -24.67
C LEU A 136 12.41 30.92 -26.04
N ARG A 137 12.60 29.61 -26.29
CA ARG A 137 12.91 29.09 -27.64
C ARG A 137 11.76 29.28 -28.62
N ALA A 138 10.51 29.08 -28.17
CA ALA A 138 9.32 29.33 -28.97
C ALA A 138 9.12 30.83 -29.28
N ARG A 139 9.50 31.72 -28.34
CA ARG A 139 9.48 33.18 -28.55
C ARG A 139 10.68 33.71 -29.36
N GLY A 140 11.84 33.07 -29.28
CA GLY A 140 13.09 33.51 -29.91
C GLY A 140 13.20 33.27 -31.42
N LEU A 141 12.21 32.59 -32.04
CA LEU A 141 12.08 32.44 -33.49
C LEU A 141 11.17 33.53 -34.12
N GLY A 142 10.77 34.55 -33.36
CA GLY A 142 9.94 35.64 -33.85
C GLY A 142 10.53 37.00 -33.55
N GLY A 143 11.29 37.54 -34.52
CA GLY A 143 11.57 38.98 -34.58
C GLY A 143 12.25 39.34 -35.91
N PRO A 144 12.09 40.57 -36.40
CA PRO A 144 10.86 41.33 -36.59
C PRO A 144 10.59 41.51 -38.09
N ASP A 145 9.36 41.31 -38.57
CA ASP A 145 8.85 42.11 -39.69
C ASP A 145 7.32 42.05 -39.71
N SER A 146 6.73 43.24 -39.59
CA SER A 146 5.31 43.47 -39.64
C SER A 146 4.78 43.16 -41.03
N GLN A 147 3.80 42.25 -41.14
CA GLN A 147 2.63 42.50 -41.97
C GLN A 147 1.46 41.58 -41.61
N LEU A 148 0.31 42.22 -41.42
CA LEU A 148 -1.01 41.62 -41.33
C LEU A 148 -1.23 40.68 -42.52
N VAL A 149 -1.74 39.47 -42.22
CA VAL A 149 -2.76 38.71 -42.97
C VAL A 149 -2.65 37.27 -42.48
N LEU A 150 -3.61 36.89 -41.63
CA LEU A 150 -3.91 35.52 -41.29
C LEU A 150 -4.59 34.88 -42.51
N SER A 151 -3.82 34.33 -43.44
CA SER A 151 -4.31 33.37 -44.44
C SER A 151 -3.14 32.66 -45.15
N ARG A 152 -3.07 31.36 -44.89
CA ARG A 152 -3.11 30.29 -45.90
C ARG A 152 -1.83 29.45 -46.14
N ASP A 153 -2.09 28.15 -45.95
CA ASP A 153 -1.50 26.94 -46.54
C ASP A 153 -0.05 26.56 -46.20
N THR A 154 0.08 25.52 -45.36
CA THR A 154 0.64 24.23 -45.79
C THR A 154 0.13 23.11 -44.86
N GLN A 155 -0.80 22.29 -45.35
CA GLN A 155 -1.11 20.96 -44.83
C GLN A 155 0.13 20.07 -44.92
N PRO A 156 0.43 19.20 -43.91
CA PRO A 156 -0.31 17.94 -43.81
C PRO A 156 -0.41 17.40 -42.37
N ASN A 157 -1.54 17.58 -41.67
CA ASN A 157 -2.08 16.58 -40.71
C ASN A 157 -3.43 16.98 -40.05
N GLN A 158 -4.36 17.58 -40.80
CA GLN A 158 -5.63 18.02 -40.22
C GLN A 158 -6.61 16.88 -39.94
N ALA A 159 -6.60 15.79 -40.72
CA ALA A 159 -7.54 14.68 -40.55
C ALA A 159 -7.33 13.94 -39.22
N ALA A 160 -6.08 13.67 -38.84
CA ALA A 160 -5.77 12.99 -37.58
C ALA A 160 -6.15 13.86 -36.36
N ASN A 161 -5.85 15.16 -36.40
CA ASN A 161 -6.16 16.08 -35.30
C ASN A 161 -7.68 16.32 -35.17
N GLN A 162 -8.42 16.27 -36.28
CA GLN A 162 -9.89 16.35 -36.25
C GLN A 162 -10.55 15.06 -35.77
N LEU A 163 -10.06 13.87 -36.16
CA LEU A 163 -10.57 12.60 -35.66
C LEU A 163 -10.31 12.44 -34.16
N VAL A 164 -9.12 12.83 -33.68
CA VAL A 164 -8.80 12.84 -32.25
C VAL A 164 -9.71 13.81 -31.50
N LYS A 165 -9.97 15.00 -32.05
CA LYS A 165 -10.95 15.93 -31.47
C LYS A 165 -12.36 15.33 -31.46
N MET A 166 -12.86 14.81 -32.57
CA MET A 166 -14.20 14.20 -32.64
C MET A 166 -14.35 13.02 -31.65
N ALA A 167 -13.32 12.19 -31.50
CA ALA A 167 -13.31 11.09 -30.54
C ALA A 167 -13.36 11.58 -29.08
N VAL A 168 -12.61 12.63 -28.73
CA VAL A 168 -12.64 13.23 -27.39
C VAL A 168 -14.01 13.81 -27.06
N TRP A 169 -14.63 14.53 -28.02
CA TRP A 169 -15.99 15.05 -27.85
C TRP A 169 -17.01 13.90 -27.71
N GLY A 170 -16.86 12.83 -28.49
CA GLY A 170 -17.69 11.63 -28.40
C GLY A 170 -17.59 10.92 -27.03
N ILE A 171 -16.37 10.71 -26.52
CA ILE A 171 -16.15 10.05 -25.22
C ILE A 171 -16.69 10.92 -24.06
N SER A 172 -16.55 12.25 -24.14
CA SER A 172 -17.10 13.14 -23.11
C SER A 172 -18.63 13.12 -23.07
N ALA A 173 -19.29 13.01 -24.22
CA ALA A 173 -20.75 12.98 -24.29
C ALA A 173 -21.31 11.65 -23.77
N THR A 174 -20.65 10.53 -24.06
CA THR A 174 -21.09 9.19 -23.59
C THR A 174 -20.90 9.02 -22.09
N LEU A 175 -19.79 9.49 -21.51
CA LEU A 175 -19.58 9.43 -20.06
C LEU A 175 -20.58 10.32 -19.30
N GLY A 176 -20.91 11.50 -19.86
CA GLY A 176 -21.94 12.38 -19.30
C GLY A 176 -23.34 11.76 -19.27
N ALA A 177 -23.75 11.08 -20.36
CA ALA A 177 -25.04 10.41 -20.43
C ALA A 177 -25.16 9.23 -19.45
N ALA A 178 -24.11 8.43 -19.30
CA ALA A 178 -24.08 7.32 -18.34
C ALA A 178 -24.18 7.80 -16.88
N ALA A 179 -23.47 8.87 -16.52
CA ALA A 179 -23.54 9.46 -15.18
C ALA A 179 -24.95 10.03 -14.88
N LEU A 180 -25.60 10.65 -15.86
CA LEU A 180 -26.94 11.22 -15.70
C LEU A 180 -28.02 10.12 -15.62
N ALA A 181 -27.89 9.04 -16.39
CA ALA A 181 -28.75 7.88 -16.28
C ALA A 181 -28.62 7.19 -14.91
N VAL A 182 -27.39 7.02 -14.40
CA VAL A 182 -27.15 6.49 -13.05
C VAL A 182 -27.74 7.42 -11.98
N ALA A 183 -27.58 8.74 -12.12
CA ALA A 183 -28.17 9.71 -11.20
C ALA A 183 -29.71 9.67 -11.20
N GLN A 184 -30.35 9.49 -12.35
CA GLN A 184 -31.81 9.33 -12.44
C GLN A 184 -32.28 8.00 -11.85
N THR A 185 -31.52 6.91 -12.03
CA THR A 185 -31.80 5.65 -11.33
C THR A 185 -31.58 5.74 -9.83
N VAL A 186 -30.75 6.64 -9.31
CA VAL A 186 -30.60 6.85 -7.86
C VAL A 186 -31.76 7.68 -7.30
N LEU A 187 -32.32 8.61 -8.07
CA LEU A 187 -33.47 9.42 -7.65
C LEU A 187 -34.76 8.60 -7.52
N ASP A 188 -34.96 7.60 -8.37
CA ASP A 188 -36.14 6.71 -8.32
C ASP A 188 -36.15 5.76 -7.10
N TRP A 189 -35.02 5.58 -6.42
CA TRP A 189 -34.87 4.71 -5.25
C TRP A 189 -34.86 5.47 -3.93
N ALA A 190 -35.21 6.76 -3.92
CA ALA A 190 -35.44 7.52 -2.70
C ALA A 190 -36.95 7.49 -2.34
N PRO A 191 -37.44 6.51 -1.55
CA PRO A 191 -38.74 6.64 -0.92
C PRO A 191 -38.70 7.79 0.09
N ASP A 192 -39.78 8.58 0.10
CA ASP A 192 -40.00 9.70 1.00
C ASP A 192 -39.71 9.30 2.47
N PHE A 193 -38.61 9.80 3.02
CA PHE A 193 -38.41 9.83 4.46
C PHE A 193 -39.17 11.03 5.02
N PHE A 194 -40.44 10.79 5.36
CA PHE A 194 -41.16 11.49 6.43
C PHE A 194 -41.80 10.45 7.36
#